data_AF-A0A2D2D0E1-F1
#
_entry.id   AF-A0A2D2D0E1-F1
#
_cell.length_a   1.000
_cell.length_b   1.000
_cell.length_c   1.000
_cell.angle_alpha   90.00
_cell.angle_beta   90.00
_cell.angle_gamma   90.00
#
_symmetry.space_group_name_H-M   'P 1'
#
loop_
_entity.id
_entity.type
_entity.pdbx_description
1 polymer ?
#
loop_
_entity_poly.entity_id
_entity_poly.type
_entity_poly.pdbx_seq_one_letter_code
_entity_poly.pdbx_strand_id
1 'polypeptide(L)'
;MLRLAIRNLVENALNHTPRGTDAEILVGIDGSASIIDRGEGVPIAERERIFERFQRRRRGGAGLGLSIVKRIAEAHGGFVTVGNRSGGGAELSIHFLPAEQASRPLSPPG
;
A
#
# COMPACT_ATOMS: atom_id res chain seq x y z
N MET A 1 13.83 6.15 -3.15
CA MET A 1 13.15 5.18 -2.26
C MET A 1 11.76 4.79 -2.76
N LEU A 2 10.93 5.73 -3.22
CA LEU A 2 9.56 5.46 -3.70
C LEU A 2 9.43 4.36 -4.77
N ARG A 3 10.34 4.27 -5.74
CA ARG A 3 10.36 3.17 -6.73
C ARG A 3 10.33 1.78 -6.09
N LEU A 4 11.02 1.59 -4.96
CA LEU A 4 11.03 0.32 -4.22
C LEU A 4 9.68 0.03 -3.56
N ALA A 5 9.05 1.05 -2.97
CA ALA A 5 7.72 0.90 -2.37
C ALA A 5 6.68 0.51 -3.43
N ILE A 6 6.63 1.23 -4.54
CA ILE A 6 5.70 0.94 -5.64
C ILE A 6 5.96 -0.46 -6.23
N ARG A 7 7.23 -0.83 -6.45
CA ARG A 7 7.57 -2.18 -6.92
C ARG A 7 7.05 -3.26 -5.96
N ASN A 8 7.26 -3.11 -4.65
CA ASN A 8 6.78 -4.09 -3.68
C ASN A 8 5.25 -4.18 -3.63
N LEU A 9 4.52 -3.07 -3.82
CA LEU A 9 3.06 -3.07 -3.89
C LEU A 9 2.57 -3.80 -5.14
N VAL A 10 3.18 -3.52 -6.30
CA VAL A 10 2.86 -4.20 -7.57
C VAL A 10 3.19 -5.69 -7.51
N GLU A 11 4.36 -6.06 -7.00
CA GLU A 11 4.73 -7.47 -6.79
C GLU A 11 3.73 -8.17 -5.85
N ASN A 12 3.28 -7.50 -4.78
CA ASN A 12 2.26 -8.04 -3.90
C ASN A 12 0.95 -8.30 -4.67
N ALA A 13 0.47 -7.34 -5.43
CA ALA A 13 -0.76 -7.50 -6.21
C ALA A 13 -0.64 -8.62 -7.25
N LEU A 14 0.45 -8.67 -8.03
CA LEU A 14 0.68 -9.71 -9.03
C LEU A 14 0.73 -11.13 -8.41
N ASN A 15 1.27 -11.26 -7.21
CA ASN A 15 1.30 -12.55 -6.49
C ASN A 15 -0.08 -13.01 -5.98
N HIS A 16 -1.03 -12.09 -5.80
CA HIS A 16 -2.37 -12.39 -5.30
C HIS A 16 -3.45 -12.33 -6.38
N THR A 17 -3.15 -11.72 -7.53
CA THR A 17 -4.07 -11.62 -8.67
C THR A 17 -4.23 -13.00 -9.33
N PRO A 18 -5.44 -13.54 -9.43
CA PRO A 18 -5.70 -14.78 -10.15
C PRO A 18 -5.30 -14.69 -11.63
N ARG A 19 -4.89 -15.82 -12.22
CA ARG A 19 -4.59 -15.87 -13.66
C ARG A 19 -5.82 -15.48 -14.48
N GLY A 20 -5.59 -14.67 -15.53
CA GLY A 20 -6.67 -14.20 -16.41
C GLY A 20 -7.50 -13.05 -15.83
N THR A 21 -7.02 -12.42 -14.75
CA THR A 21 -7.62 -11.21 -14.19
C THR A 21 -6.59 -10.08 -14.12
N ASP A 22 -7.06 -8.85 -14.14
CA ASP A 22 -6.21 -7.66 -14.14
C ASP A 22 -5.94 -7.15 -12.72
N ALA A 23 -4.80 -6.47 -12.57
CA ALA A 23 -4.51 -5.60 -11.44
C ALA A 23 -4.53 -4.13 -11.91
N GLU A 24 -5.04 -3.24 -11.07
CA GLU A 24 -5.27 -1.84 -11.42
C GLU A 24 -4.37 -0.95 -10.55
N ILE A 25 -3.89 0.15 -11.13
CA ILE A 25 -3.15 1.20 -10.39
C ILE A 25 -3.91 2.51 -10.55
N LEU A 26 -4.35 3.07 -9.43
CA LEU A 26 -5.00 4.38 -9.37
C LEU A 26 -4.08 5.37 -8.67
N VAL A 27 -3.91 6.56 -9.26
CA VAL A 27 -3.13 7.65 -8.68
C VAL A 27 -4.07 8.83 -8.44
N GLY A 28 -4.27 9.18 -7.18
CA GLY A 28 -5.14 10.26 -6.76
C GLY A 28 -4.40 11.60 -6.70
N ILE A 29 -5.12 12.68 -6.97
CA ILE A 29 -4.62 14.06 -6.80
C ILE A 29 -4.43 14.45 -5.33
N ASP A 30 -4.98 13.66 -4.41
CA ASP A 30 -4.83 13.77 -2.96
C ASP A 30 -3.47 13.25 -2.45
N GLY A 31 -2.60 12.78 -3.36
CA GLY A 31 -1.30 12.22 -3.01
C GLY A 31 -1.35 10.71 -2.71
N SER A 32 -2.46 10.04 -3.02
CA SER A 32 -2.59 8.60 -2.88
C SER A 32 -2.17 7.85 -4.15
N ALA A 33 -1.62 6.64 -3.97
CA ALA A 33 -1.49 5.65 -5.04
C ALA A 33 -2.00 4.30 -4.53
N SER A 34 -3.04 3.77 -5.16
CA SER A 34 -3.67 2.48 -4.86
C SER A 34 -3.29 1.43 -5.89
N ILE A 35 -2.90 0.24 -5.43
CA ILE A 35 -2.75 -0.96 -6.24
C ILE A 35 -3.86 -1.92 -5.84
N ILE A 36 -4.66 -2.32 -6.81
CA ILE A 36 -5.89 -3.11 -6.62
C ILE A 36 -5.73 -4.44 -7.34
N ASP A 37 -5.95 -5.55 -6.65
CA ASP A 37 -5.96 -6.90 -7.22
C ASP A 37 -7.37 -7.53 -7.22
N ARG A 38 -7.49 -8.70 -7.84
CA ARG A 38 -8.73 -9.51 -7.85
C ARG A 38 -8.61 -10.81 -7.07
N GLY A 39 -7.70 -10.84 -6.08
CA GLY A 39 -7.43 -12.00 -5.23
C GLY A 39 -8.47 -12.22 -4.13
N GLU A 40 -8.06 -12.93 -3.08
CA GLU A 40 -8.92 -13.31 -1.94
C GLU A 40 -9.19 -12.13 -0.98
N GLY A 41 -8.51 -10.99 -1.17
CA GLY A 41 -8.57 -9.86 -0.24
C GLY A 41 -7.75 -10.08 1.04
N VAL A 42 -7.91 -9.19 2.01
CA VAL A 42 -7.25 -9.23 3.33
C VAL A 42 -8.30 -9.28 4.45
N PRO A 43 -8.36 -10.36 5.26
CA PRO A 43 -9.17 -10.42 6.46
C PRO A 43 -8.86 -9.27 7.40
N ILE A 44 -9.88 -8.71 8.06
CA ILE A 44 -9.74 -7.56 8.95
C ILE A 44 -8.68 -7.81 10.03
N ALA A 45 -8.67 -9.00 10.63
CA ALA A 45 -7.71 -9.40 11.67
C ALA A 45 -6.24 -9.47 11.20
N GLU A 46 -6.00 -9.49 9.89
CA GLU A 46 -4.66 -9.55 9.32
C GLU A 46 -4.15 -8.18 8.86
N ARG A 47 -5.03 -7.18 8.68
CA ARG A 47 -4.72 -5.90 8.02
C ARG A 47 -3.57 -5.11 8.64
N GLU A 48 -3.41 -5.17 9.95
CA GLU A 48 -2.28 -4.51 10.62
C GLU A 48 -1.00 -5.34 10.48
N ARG A 49 -1.12 -6.66 10.65
CA ARG A 49 0.00 -7.60 10.68
C ARG A 49 0.67 -7.78 9.32
N ILE A 50 -0.03 -7.60 8.21
CA ILE A 50 0.58 -7.74 6.87
C ILE A 50 1.73 -6.77 6.62
N PHE A 51 1.80 -5.66 7.37
CA PHE A 51 2.88 -4.68 7.29
C PHE A 51 4.04 -4.99 8.26
N GLU A 52 3.93 -6.04 9.08
CA GLU A 52 5.01 -6.52 9.93
C GLU A 52 6.04 -7.32 9.12
N ARG A 53 7.28 -7.38 9.62
CA ARG A 53 8.33 -8.16 8.97
C ARG A 53 8.04 -9.65 9.12
N PHE A 54 8.38 -10.41 8.06
CA PHE A 54 8.25 -11.86 8.00
C PHE A 54 6.82 -12.39 8.00
N GLN A 55 5.81 -11.52 7.94
CA GLN A 55 4.42 -11.94 7.81
C GLN A 55 4.14 -12.40 6.38
N ARG A 56 3.59 -13.62 6.23
CA ARG A 56 3.34 -14.27 4.94
C ARG A 56 1.86 -14.66 4.82
N ARG A 57 1.27 -14.40 3.64
CA ARG A 57 -0.10 -14.85 3.30
C ARG A 57 -0.15 -15.94 2.24
N ARG A 58 0.85 -16.02 1.34
CA ARG A 58 1.02 -17.10 0.33
C ARG A 58 2.48 -17.46 0.12
N ARG A 59 2.74 -18.59 -0.56
CA ARG A 59 4.09 -19.11 -0.85
C ARG A 59 4.81 -18.22 -1.87
N GLY A 60 5.87 -17.53 -1.44
CA GLY A 60 6.79 -16.76 -2.30
C GLY A 60 7.32 -15.50 -1.60
N GLY A 61 8.64 -15.28 -1.61
CA GLY A 61 9.29 -14.09 -1.04
C GLY A 61 9.61 -14.13 0.47
N ALA A 62 10.46 -13.20 0.94
CA ALA A 62 10.95 -13.15 2.32
C ALA A 62 9.93 -12.60 3.35
N GLY A 63 8.75 -12.14 2.92
CA GLY A 63 7.77 -11.47 3.80
C GLY A 63 8.21 -10.08 4.24
N LEU A 64 9.05 -9.41 3.44
CA LEU A 64 9.60 -8.08 3.77
C LEU A 64 8.92 -6.95 2.98
N GLY A 65 8.26 -7.26 1.86
CA GLY A 65 7.77 -6.29 0.89
C GLY A 65 6.94 -5.17 1.51
N LEU A 66 5.82 -5.52 2.15
CA LEU A 66 4.89 -4.53 2.72
C LEU A 66 5.47 -3.79 3.94
N SER A 67 6.32 -4.43 4.74
CA SER A 67 7.05 -3.75 5.82
C SER A 67 8.02 -2.68 5.29
N ILE A 68 8.62 -2.90 4.12
CA ILE A 68 9.46 -1.91 3.43
C ILE A 68 8.59 -0.77 2.90
N VAL A 69 7.41 -1.07 2.34
CA VAL A 69 6.47 -0.04 1.87
C VAL A 69 6.07 0.88 3.04
N LYS A 70 5.64 0.30 4.18
CA LYS A 70 5.28 1.06 5.38
C LYS A 70 6.40 1.98 5.82
N ARG A 71 7.63 1.45 5.95
CA ARG A 71 8.80 2.26 6.37
C ARG A 71 9.14 3.37 5.37
N ILE A 72 9.00 3.11 4.07
CA ILE A 72 9.23 4.14 3.04
C ILE A 72 8.14 5.22 3.14
N ALA A 73 6.87 4.86 3.30
CA ALA A 73 5.78 5.81 3.47
C ALA A 73 6.03 6.72 4.67
N GLU A 74 6.29 6.13 5.85
CA GLU A 74 6.59 6.85 7.09
C GLU A 74 7.80 7.78 6.94
N ALA A 75 8.86 7.34 6.27
CA ALA A 75 10.05 8.16 6.03
C ALA A 75 9.80 9.39 5.13
N HIS A 76 8.68 9.43 4.40
CA HIS A 76 8.26 10.58 3.60
C HIS A 76 7.05 11.30 4.22
N GLY A 77 6.76 11.08 5.51
CA GLY A 77 5.61 11.69 6.20
C GLY A 77 4.25 11.15 5.76
N GLY A 78 4.24 10.01 5.10
CA GLY A 78 3.05 9.33 4.61
C GLY A 78 2.65 8.13 5.45
N PHE A 79 1.65 7.39 4.97
CA PHE A 79 1.18 6.15 5.59
C PHE A 79 0.67 5.16 4.53
N VAL A 80 0.31 3.95 4.97
CA VAL A 80 -0.24 2.91 4.11
C VAL A 80 -1.58 2.42 4.65
N THR A 81 -2.48 2.05 3.75
CA THR A 81 -3.78 1.46 4.10
C THR A 81 -4.03 0.18 3.32
N VAL A 82 -4.89 -0.67 3.85
CA VAL A 82 -5.37 -1.87 3.16
C VAL A 82 -6.88 -2.02 3.33
N GLY A 83 -7.56 -2.29 2.23
CA GLY A 83 -8.99 -2.54 2.15
C GLY A 83 -9.30 -3.75 1.27
N ASN A 84 -10.57 -4.15 1.29
CA ASN A 84 -11.10 -5.11 0.32
C ASN A 84 -12.04 -4.37 -0.62
N ARG A 85 -12.09 -4.85 -1.86
CA ARG A 85 -12.94 -4.33 -2.92
C ARG A 85 -14.31 -5.03 -2.92
N SER A 86 -15.35 -4.31 -3.36
CA SER A 86 -16.62 -4.92 -3.72
C SER A 86 -16.44 -5.88 -4.92
N GLY A 87 -16.81 -7.15 -4.73
CA GLY A 87 -16.59 -8.19 -5.74
C GLY A 87 -15.20 -8.85 -5.70
N GLY A 88 -14.51 -8.79 -4.56
CA GLY A 88 -13.28 -9.55 -4.28
C GLY A 88 -11.98 -8.77 -4.55
N GLY A 89 -10.88 -9.22 -3.94
CA GLY A 89 -9.57 -8.59 -4.06
C GLY A 89 -9.21 -7.63 -2.94
N ALA A 90 -7.95 -7.23 -2.91
CA ALA A 90 -7.42 -6.24 -1.98
C ALA A 90 -7.09 -4.92 -2.71
N GLU A 91 -7.20 -3.82 -1.96
CA GLU A 91 -6.65 -2.52 -2.32
C GLU A 91 -5.59 -2.15 -1.30
N LEU A 92 -4.37 -1.92 -1.77
CA LEU A 92 -3.27 -1.41 -0.97
C LEU A 92 -2.92 -0.01 -1.44
N SER A 93 -3.00 0.96 -0.55
CA SER A 93 -2.76 2.36 -0.87
C SER A 93 -1.58 2.90 -0.07
N ILE A 94 -0.76 3.71 -0.73
CA ILE A 94 0.26 4.55 -0.09
C ILE A 94 -0.18 6.01 -0.22
N HIS A 95 -0.07 6.77 0.87
CA HIS A 95 -0.57 8.13 0.99
C HIS A 95 0.56 9.08 1.37
N PHE A 96 0.62 10.24 0.72
CA PHE A 96 1.52 11.33 1.06
C PHE A 96 0.76 12.64 1.14
N LEU A 97 1.29 13.61 1.88
CA LEU A 97 0.77 14.98 1.80
C LEU A 97 1.05 15.55 0.40
N PRO A 98 0.06 16.18 -0.26
CA PRO A 98 0.30 16.94 -1.48
C PRO A 98 1.42 17.97 -1.27
N ALA A 99 2.29 18.13 -2.27
CA ALA A 99 3.47 19.00 -2.15
C ALA A 99 3.13 20.46 -1.76
N GLU A 100 1.97 20.97 -2.20
CA GLU A 100 1.45 22.28 -1.80
C GLU A 100 1.12 22.37 -0.31
N GLN A 101 0.67 21.26 0.30
CA GLN A 101 0.32 21.19 1.71
C GLN A 101 1.54 20.90 2.60
N ALA A 102 2.54 20.19 2.08
CA ALA A 102 3.80 19.93 2.78
C ALA A 102 4.62 21.21 3.06
N SER A 103 4.32 22.31 2.34
CA SER A 103 5.04 23.57 2.40
C SER A 103 4.38 24.64 3.30
N ARG A 104 3.20 24.38 3.89
CA ARG A 104 2.59 25.32 4.85
C ARG A 104 3.32 25.23 6.19
N PRO A 105 3.99 26.29 6.67
CA PRO A 105 4.55 26.27 8.01
C PRO A 105 3.40 26.09 9.02
N LEU A 106 3.59 25.17 9.98
CA LEU A 106 2.75 25.06 11.16
C LEU A 106 2.72 26.43 11.85
N SER A 107 1.62 27.17 11.70
CA SER A 107 1.43 28.40 12.46
C SER A 107 1.40 28.05 13.95
N PRO A 108 2.12 28.78 14.82
CA PRO A 108 2.03 28.54 16.25
C PRO A 108 0.61 28.87 16.74
N PRO A 109 0.13 28.20 17.81
CA PRO A 109 -1.12 28.61 18.45
C PRO A 109 -0.96 30.04 18.99
N GLY A 110 -1.94 30.89 18.71
CA GLY A 110 -2.02 32.26 19.21
C GLY A 110 -2.31 32.34 20.70
#